data_AF-A0A2V8T2D9-F1
#
_entry.id   AF-A0A2V8T2D9-F1
#
_cell.length_a   1.000
_cell.length_b   1.000
_cell.length_c   1.000
_cell.angle_alpha   90.00
_cell.angle_beta   90.00
_cell.angle_gamma   90.00
#
_symmetry.space_group_name_H-M   'P 1'
#
loop_
_entity.id
_entity.type
_entity.pdbx_description
1 polymer ?
#
loop_
_entity_poly.entity_id
_entity_poly.type
_entity_poly.pdbx_seq_one_letter_code
_entity_poly.pdbx_strand_id
1 'polypeptide(L)'
;MRTKINISSRYAIGFRRSSIFLLGIALTFPLATACRTTVTENNKDVVVNAPASGVVRRLLVNEGASVEKDAAIIEIAIQPAQARASQTTNADQATAVRAAETNLASAQEEANRTASELRRIEPLVKRGLASKAELDKARAQSLDAQQRLDLAREKARSANANRDQPSSIGPSEEIVTVRVPAAATIRAFSIHVGEQVTTGQPLATLVLHT
;
A
#
# COMPACT_ATOMS: atom_id res chain seq x y z
N MET A 1 33.37 -22.27 -16.83
CA MET A 1 33.88 -20.88 -16.90
C MET A 1 33.37 -20.13 -15.68
N ARG A 2 34.28 -19.44 -14.99
CA ARG A 2 34.09 -18.76 -13.70
C ARG A 2 33.60 -17.33 -13.93
N THR A 3 32.74 -16.82 -13.05
CA THR A 3 32.66 -15.38 -12.82
C THR A 3 32.52 -15.13 -11.32
N LYS A 4 33.66 -14.80 -10.67
CA LYS A 4 33.72 -14.28 -9.31
C LYS A 4 33.48 -12.79 -9.38
N ILE A 5 32.49 -12.28 -8.64
CA ILE A 5 32.28 -10.85 -8.45
C ILE A 5 33.07 -10.44 -7.22
N ASN A 6 34.01 -9.53 -7.43
CA ASN A 6 34.97 -9.00 -6.45
C ASN A 6 34.45 -7.63 -6.02
N ILE A 7 34.12 -7.44 -4.73
CA ILE A 7 33.73 -6.13 -4.20
C ILE A 7 34.93 -5.57 -3.44
N SER A 8 35.54 -4.56 -4.04
CA SER A 8 36.63 -3.76 -3.49
C SER A 8 36.10 -2.77 -2.46
N SER A 9 36.50 -2.90 -1.20
CA SER A 9 36.38 -1.85 -0.18
C SER A 9 37.68 -1.05 -0.14
N ARG A 10 37.61 0.25 -0.42
CA ARG A 10 38.68 1.21 -0.12
C ARG A 10 38.13 2.60 0.19
N TYR A 11 38.91 3.30 1.03
CA TYR A 11 38.96 4.73 1.37
C TYR A 11 37.97 5.18 2.46
N ALA A 12 38.39 5.39 3.71
CA ALA A 12 39.43 6.27 4.28
C ALA A 12 38.98 7.73 4.47
N ILE A 13 38.83 8.11 5.74
CA ILE A 13 38.89 9.47 6.25
C ILE A 13 39.61 9.28 7.61
N GLY A 14 40.78 9.81 7.90
CA GLY A 14 41.39 11.06 7.44
C GLY A 14 41.77 11.87 8.68
N PHE A 15 42.68 11.31 9.50
CA PHE A 15 43.26 11.95 10.67
C PHE A 15 44.23 13.04 10.20
N ARG A 16 44.01 14.31 10.55
CA ARG A 16 45.02 15.36 10.33
C ARG A 16 45.13 16.32 11.51
N ARG A 17 46.37 16.41 11.99
CA ARG A 17 46.94 17.30 13.01
C ARG A 17 47.22 18.69 12.42
N SER A 18 47.15 19.74 13.26
CA SER A 18 48.02 20.93 13.27
C SER A 18 47.69 21.73 14.54
N SER A 19 48.52 21.80 15.58
CA SER A 19 49.82 22.48 15.76
C SER A 19 49.77 24.03 15.76
N ILE A 20 49.97 24.55 16.99
CA ILE A 20 50.81 25.70 17.38
C ILE A 20 50.26 27.11 17.11
N PHE A 21 49.95 27.86 18.18
CA PHE A 21 50.68 29.11 18.49
C PHE A 21 50.56 29.51 19.97
N LEU A 22 51.68 30.04 20.45
CA LEU A 22 52.04 30.49 21.80
C LEU A 22 51.31 31.75 22.28
N LEU A 23 51.31 31.91 23.61
CA LEU A 23 51.71 33.11 24.38
C LEU A 23 50.61 33.80 25.24
N GLY A 24 50.75 33.62 26.56
CA GLY A 24 50.74 34.69 27.57
C GLY A 24 49.41 35.36 27.95
N ILE A 25 48.99 35.19 29.21
CA ILE A 25 48.88 36.25 30.24
C ILE A 25 48.23 35.63 31.49
N ALA A 26 48.95 35.68 32.60
CA ALA A 26 48.42 35.43 33.94
C ALA A 26 47.67 36.68 34.41
N LEU A 27 46.44 36.53 34.89
CA LEU A 27 45.93 37.39 35.96
C LEU A 27 44.75 36.76 36.69
N THR A 28 44.92 36.68 38.00
CA THR A 28 44.03 36.26 39.07
C THR A 28 42.77 37.10 39.15
N PHE A 29 41.59 36.47 39.27
CA PHE A 29 40.43 36.95 40.06
C PHE A 29 39.44 35.80 40.28
N PRO A 30 39.19 35.35 41.53
CA PRO A 30 38.04 34.54 41.86
C PRO A 30 36.86 35.44 42.28
N LEU A 31 35.65 35.05 41.88
CA LEU A 31 34.37 35.13 42.59
C LEU A 31 33.20 35.33 41.61
N ALA A 32 32.26 34.38 41.68
CA ALA A 32 30.82 34.48 41.45
C ALA A 32 30.34 35.26 40.21
N THR A 33 29.61 34.66 39.28
CA THR A 33 28.25 34.18 39.56
C THR A 33 27.85 33.24 38.43
N ALA A 34 27.68 31.96 38.73
CA ALA A 34 26.92 31.06 37.88
C ALA A 34 25.46 31.52 37.94
N CYS A 35 24.93 32.10 36.86
CA CYS A 35 23.50 32.07 36.61
C CYS A 35 23.12 30.62 36.35
N ARG A 36 22.87 29.87 37.43
CA ARG A 36 22.05 28.67 37.38
C ARG A 36 20.64 29.14 37.10
N THR A 37 20.22 29.07 35.84
CA THR A 37 18.80 28.98 35.51
C THR A 37 18.32 27.68 36.13
N THR A 38 17.74 27.77 37.32
CA THR A 38 16.93 26.70 37.87
C THR A 38 15.69 26.61 37.00
N VAL A 39 15.76 25.81 35.95
CA VAL A 39 14.56 25.28 35.30
C VAL A 39 13.94 24.38 36.35
N THR A 40 13.00 24.93 37.11
CA THR A 40 12.15 24.16 38.00
C THR A 40 11.17 23.40 37.11
N GLU A 41 11.64 22.30 36.54
CA GLU A 41 10.84 21.42 35.69
C GLU A 41 9.97 20.53 36.59
N ASN A 42 8.96 21.13 37.21
CA ASN A 42 7.78 20.39 37.64
C ASN A 42 6.76 20.33 36.50
N ASN A 43 7.23 20.18 35.25
CA ASN A 43 6.34 19.99 34.13
C ASN A 43 5.85 18.55 34.15
N LYS A 44 4.56 18.39 34.45
CA LYS A 44 3.84 17.14 34.26
C LYS A 44 3.66 16.94 32.76
N ASP A 45 4.75 16.55 32.09
CA ASP A 45 4.73 16.23 30.68
C ASP A 45 3.90 14.96 30.46
N VAL A 46 2.89 15.06 29.58
CA VAL A 46 2.05 13.95 29.17
C VAL A 46 2.24 13.72 27.68
N VAL A 47 2.53 12.47 27.30
CA VAL A 47 2.65 12.07 25.91
C VAL A 47 1.31 11.53 25.42
N VAL A 48 0.80 12.09 24.31
CA VAL A 48 -0.39 11.60 23.64
C VAL A 48 0.02 10.63 22.54
N ASN A 49 -0.52 9.42 22.60
CA ASN A 49 -0.22 8.35 21.64
C ASN A 49 -1.33 8.21 20.58
N ALA A 50 -0.98 7.63 19.44
CA ALA A 50 -1.91 7.35 18.37
C ALA A 50 -2.95 6.30 18.80
N PRO A 51 -4.26 6.60 18.73
CA PRO A 51 -5.31 5.64 19.09
C PRO A 51 -5.44 4.52 18.05
N ALA A 52 -5.01 4.76 16.81
CA ALA A 52 -5.06 3.79 15.72
C ALA A 52 -3.98 4.07 14.67
N SER A 53 -3.61 3.02 13.93
CA SER A 53 -2.70 3.12 12.79
C SER A 53 -3.39 3.74 11.58
N GLY A 54 -2.78 4.78 10.99
CA GLY A 54 -3.36 5.51 9.86
C GLY A 54 -2.41 6.57 9.31
N VAL A 55 -2.93 7.48 8.49
CA VAL A 55 -2.18 8.61 7.94
C VAL A 55 -2.66 9.89 8.61
N VAL A 56 -1.74 10.72 9.08
CA VAL A 56 -2.06 12.03 9.67
C VAL A 56 -2.63 12.93 8.58
N ARG A 57 -3.90 13.31 8.69
CA ARG A 57 -4.59 14.14 7.69
C ARG A 57 -4.32 15.62 7.90
N ARG A 58 -4.41 16.07 9.15
CA ARG A 58 -4.12 17.45 9.54
C ARG A 58 -3.90 17.58 11.05
N LEU A 59 -3.17 18.62 11.41
CA LEU A 59 -3.09 19.15 12.77
C LEU A 59 -4.18 20.22 12.92
N LEU A 60 -4.98 20.15 13.98
CA LEU A 60 -6.07 21.10 14.24
C LEU A 60 -5.60 22.32 15.05
N VAL A 61 -4.42 22.22 15.64
CA VAL A 61 -3.83 23.18 16.56
C VAL A 61 -2.32 23.25 16.33
N ASN A 62 -1.70 24.36 16.74
CA ASN A 62 -0.27 24.59 16.60
C ASN A 62 0.48 24.32 17.91
N GLU A 63 1.79 24.14 17.82
CA GLU A 63 2.67 24.12 18.99
C GLU A 63 2.57 25.42 19.79
N GLY A 64 2.64 25.33 21.11
CA GLY A 64 2.44 26.45 22.03
C GLY A 64 0.97 26.83 22.28
N ALA A 65 0.01 26.21 21.58
CA ALA A 65 -1.41 26.47 21.81
C ALA A 65 -1.89 25.89 23.14
N SER A 66 -2.74 26.65 23.83
CA SER A 66 -3.49 26.21 25.01
C SER A 66 -4.76 25.50 24.56
N VAL A 67 -5.00 24.29 25.07
CA VAL A 67 -6.13 23.43 24.71
C VAL A 67 -6.89 22.97 25.95
N GLU A 68 -8.21 22.88 25.85
CA GLU A 68 -9.06 22.38 26.92
C GLU A 68 -9.08 20.85 26.98
N LYS A 69 -9.65 20.30 28.05
CA LYS A 69 -9.90 18.87 28.16
C LYS A 69 -10.78 18.39 26.99
N ASP A 70 -10.45 17.22 26.44
CA ASP A 70 -11.13 16.56 25.32
C ASP A 70 -11.06 17.33 23.98
N ALA A 71 -10.25 18.39 23.91
CA ALA A 71 -10.00 19.13 22.69
C ALA A 71 -9.32 18.23 21.64
N ALA A 72 -9.80 18.36 20.40
CA ALA A 72 -9.29 17.64 19.24
C ALA A 72 -8.02 18.32 18.72
N ILE A 73 -6.94 17.56 18.57
CA ILE A 73 -5.63 18.11 18.17
C ILE A 73 -5.11 17.57 16.84
N ILE A 74 -5.45 16.32 16.49
CA ILE A 74 -4.99 15.65 15.28
C ILE A 74 -6.14 14.85 14.68
N GLU A 75 -6.25 14.85 13.36
CA GLU A 75 -7.10 13.92 12.62
C GLU A 75 -6.25 12.89 11.90
N ILE A 76 -6.55 11.60 12.13
CA ILE A 76 -5.90 10.47 11.48
C ILE A 76 -6.93 9.83 10.54
N ALA A 77 -6.58 9.74 9.26
CA ALA A 77 -7.33 8.97 8.29
C ALA A 77 -6.94 7.50 8.41
N ILE A 78 -7.92 6.65 8.69
CA ILE A 78 -7.78 5.21 8.74
C ILE A 78 -8.45 4.64 7.51
N GLN A 79 -7.76 3.70 6.85
CA GLN A 79 -8.43 2.84 5.90
C GLN A 79 -9.13 1.72 6.69
N PRO A 80 -10.46 1.66 6.71
CA PRO A 80 -11.15 0.56 7.36
C PRO A 80 -10.73 -0.75 6.67
N ALA A 81 -10.72 -1.85 7.42
CA ALA A 81 -10.38 -3.17 6.88
C ALA A 81 -11.21 -3.53 5.62
N GLN A 82 -12.44 -3.01 5.55
CA GLN A 82 -13.35 -3.14 4.41
C GLN A 82 -12.80 -2.49 3.14
N ALA A 83 -12.17 -1.30 3.22
CA ALA A 83 -11.59 -0.63 2.05
C ALA A 83 -10.38 -1.40 1.48
N ARG A 84 -9.55 -2.00 2.36
CA ARG A 84 -8.43 -2.87 1.95
C ARG A 84 -8.95 -4.14 1.27
N ALA A 85 -9.99 -4.77 1.84
CA ALA A 85 -10.63 -5.95 1.26
C ALA A 85 -11.23 -5.66 -0.14
N SER A 86 -11.86 -4.50 -0.32
CA SER A 86 -12.37 -4.05 -1.63
C SER A 86 -11.24 -3.89 -2.66
N GLN A 87 -10.09 -3.36 -2.26
CA GLN A 87 -8.96 -3.14 -3.16
C GLN A 87 -8.33 -4.45 -3.66
N THR A 88 -8.19 -5.45 -2.78
CA THR A 88 -7.77 -6.81 -3.15
C THR A 88 -8.81 -7.47 -4.06
N THR A 89 -10.10 -7.33 -3.73
CA THR A 89 -11.20 -7.90 -4.52
C THR A 89 -11.21 -7.36 -5.96
N ASN A 90 -10.99 -6.06 -6.16
CA ASN A 90 -10.93 -5.47 -7.50
C ASN A 90 -9.76 -6.02 -8.34
N ALA A 91 -8.58 -6.23 -7.73
CA ALA A 91 -7.42 -6.80 -8.42
C ALA A 91 -7.64 -8.28 -8.80
N ASP A 92 -8.30 -9.04 -7.92
CA ASP A 92 -8.66 -10.43 -8.15
C ASP A 92 -9.72 -10.56 -9.25
N GLN A 93 -10.73 -9.68 -9.26
CA GLN A 93 -11.75 -9.62 -10.31
C GLN A 93 -11.15 -9.27 -11.67
N ALA A 94 -10.25 -8.29 -11.75
CA ALA A 94 -9.58 -7.94 -13.00
C ALA A 94 -8.75 -9.11 -13.56
N THR A 95 -8.13 -9.90 -12.68
CA THR A 95 -7.40 -11.11 -13.05
C THR A 95 -8.34 -12.21 -13.54
N ALA A 96 -9.47 -12.41 -12.87
CA ALA A 96 -10.49 -13.37 -13.26
C ALA A 96 -11.09 -13.06 -14.63
N VAL A 97 -11.40 -11.79 -14.91
CA VAL A 97 -11.89 -11.33 -16.23
C VAL A 97 -10.86 -11.65 -17.32
N ARG A 98 -9.60 -11.25 -17.12
CA ARG A 98 -8.54 -11.51 -18.11
C ARG A 98 -8.36 -13.01 -18.41
N ALA A 99 -8.42 -13.85 -17.37
CA ALA A 99 -8.35 -15.30 -17.53
C ALA A 99 -9.56 -15.84 -18.31
N ALA A 100 -10.76 -15.35 -18.03
CA ALA A 100 -11.97 -15.75 -18.73
C ALA A 100 -11.96 -15.32 -20.20
N GLU A 101 -11.51 -14.11 -20.51
CA GLU A 101 -11.34 -13.62 -21.89
C GLU A 101 -10.30 -14.43 -22.68
N THR A 102 -9.18 -14.76 -22.05
CA THR A 102 -8.13 -15.59 -22.67
C THR A 102 -8.65 -16.99 -22.99
N ASN A 103 -9.44 -17.57 -22.07
CA ASN A 103 -10.09 -18.86 -22.29
C ASN A 103 -11.14 -18.80 -23.40
N LEU A 104 -11.92 -17.72 -23.47
CA LEU A 104 -12.89 -17.49 -24.54
C LEU A 104 -12.19 -17.40 -25.90
N ALA A 105 -11.13 -16.60 -26.02
CA ALA A 105 -10.36 -16.47 -27.25
C ALA A 105 -9.80 -17.83 -27.70
N SER A 106 -9.21 -18.59 -26.76
CA SER A 106 -8.65 -19.92 -27.05
C SER A 106 -9.72 -20.93 -27.50
N ALA A 107 -10.89 -20.92 -26.85
CA ALA A 107 -12.00 -21.80 -27.22
C ALA A 107 -12.60 -21.42 -28.58
N GLN A 108 -12.64 -20.12 -28.92
CA GLN A 108 -13.12 -19.64 -30.21
C GLN A 108 -12.20 -20.11 -31.35
N GLU A 109 -10.89 -20.03 -31.17
CA GLU A 109 -9.92 -20.51 -32.15
C GLU A 109 -10.04 -22.03 -32.40
N GLU A 110 -10.19 -22.82 -31.34
CA GLU A 110 -10.35 -24.27 -31.47
C GLU A 110 -11.68 -24.64 -32.17
N ALA A 111 -12.77 -23.93 -31.86
CA ALA A 111 -14.05 -24.10 -32.56
C ALA A 111 -13.93 -23.74 -34.04
N ASN A 112 -13.25 -22.65 -34.38
CA ASN A 112 -13.02 -22.24 -35.77
C ASN A 112 -12.17 -23.26 -36.54
N ARG A 113 -11.12 -23.78 -35.91
CA ARG A 113 -10.22 -24.78 -36.47
C ARG A 113 -10.97 -26.09 -36.76
N THR A 114 -11.66 -26.64 -35.77
CA THR A 114 -12.39 -27.91 -35.91
C THR A 114 -13.56 -27.81 -36.88
N ALA A 115 -14.28 -26.68 -36.92
CA ALA A 115 -15.31 -26.42 -37.91
C ALA A 115 -14.74 -26.34 -39.34
N SER A 116 -13.55 -25.76 -39.50
CA SER A 116 -12.87 -25.69 -40.80
C SER A 116 -12.41 -27.06 -41.27
N GLU A 117 -11.94 -27.90 -40.36
CA GLU A 117 -11.57 -29.28 -40.67
C GLU A 117 -12.78 -30.13 -41.06
N LEU A 118 -13.91 -29.99 -40.35
CA LEU A 118 -15.16 -30.64 -40.73
C LEU A 118 -15.60 -30.23 -42.14
N ARG A 119 -15.58 -28.93 -42.45
CA ARG A 119 -15.87 -28.40 -43.79
C ARG A 119 -14.94 -28.94 -44.88
N ARG A 120 -13.69 -29.28 -44.53
CA ARG A 120 -12.71 -29.88 -45.44
C ARG A 120 -12.96 -31.37 -45.67
N ILE A 121 -13.25 -32.13 -44.62
CA ILE A 121 -13.41 -33.60 -44.67
C ILE A 121 -14.72 -34.00 -45.35
N GLU A 122 -15.82 -33.28 -45.11
CA GLU A 122 -17.13 -33.62 -45.66
C GLU A 122 -17.17 -33.80 -47.19
N PRO A 123 -16.63 -32.89 -48.02
CA PRO A 123 -16.58 -33.10 -49.47
C PRO A 123 -15.59 -34.22 -49.87
N LEU A 124 -14.54 -34.49 -49.10
CA LEU A 124 -13.61 -35.58 -49.40
C LEU A 124 -14.27 -36.95 -49.22
N VAL A 125 -15.09 -37.13 -48.19
CA VAL A 125 -15.89 -38.36 -48.01
C VAL A 125 -16.91 -38.52 -49.14
N LYS A 126 -17.59 -37.44 -49.54
CA LYS A 126 -18.54 -37.46 -50.68
C LYS A 126 -17.87 -37.90 -51.99
N ARG A 127 -16.57 -37.62 -52.15
CA ARG A 127 -15.75 -38.02 -53.30
C ARG A 127 -15.09 -39.40 -53.14
N GLY A 128 -15.31 -40.09 -52.01
CA GLY A 128 -14.64 -41.36 -51.69
C GLY A 128 -13.15 -41.23 -51.39
N LEU A 129 -12.66 -40.01 -51.14
CA LEU A 129 -11.24 -39.71 -50.84
C LEU A 129 -10.92 -39.71 -49.35
N ALA A 130 -11.94 -39.86 -48.50
CA ALA A 130 -11.82 -39.98 -47.05
C ALA A 130 -12.87 -40.97 -46.54
N SER A 131 -12.61 -41.55 -45.37
CA SER A 131 -13.47 -42.54 -44.73
C SER A 131 -14.61 -41.88 -43.94
N LYS A 132 -15.71 -42.62 -43.75
CA LYS A 132 -16.80 -42.18 -42.88
C LYS A 132 -16.36 -41.98 -41.43
N ALA A 133 -15.43 -42.81 -40.94
CA ALA A 133 -14.88 -42.69 -39.59
C ALA A 133 -14.15 -41.35 -39.37
N GLU A 134 -13.44 -40.84 -40.39
CA GLU A 134 -12.79 -39.52 -40.32
C GLU A 134 -13.81 -38.38 -40.25
N LEU A 135 -14.90 -38.46 -41.01
CA LEU A 135 -15.99 -37.48 -40.94
C LEU A 135 -16.66 -37.50 -39.57
N ASP A 136 -16.95 -38.67 -39.03
CA ASP A 136 -17.59 -38.80 -37.72
C ASP A 136 -16.68 -38.29 -36.60
N LYS A 137 -15.36 -38.53 -36.70
CA LYS A 137 -14.35 -37.92 -35.81
C LYS A 137 -14.34 -36.40 -35.92
N ALA A 138 -14.30 -35.84 -37.13
CA ALA A 138 -14.29 -34.39 -37.33
C ALA A 138 -15.57 -33.72 -36.80
N ARG A 139 -16.73 -34.37 -36.96
CA ARG A 139 -18.00 -33.92 -36.37
C ARG A 139 -17.95 -33.91 -34.85
N ALA A 140 -17.48 -35.00 -34.24
CA ALA A 140 -17.37 -35.10 -32.79
C ALA A 140 -16.44 -34.01 -32.22
N GLN A 141 -15.30 -33.77 -32.87
CA GLN A 141 -14.36 -32.72 -32.48
C GLN A 141 -14.97 -31.32 -32.61
N SER A 142 -15.69 -31.04 -33.70
CA SER A 142 -16.38 -29.76 -33.88
C SER A 142 -17.47 -29.54 -32.84
N LEU A 143 -18.21 -30.59 -32.46
CA LEU A 143 -19.25 -30.50 -31.44
C LEU A 143 -18.66 -30.22 -30.05
N ASP A 144 -17.61 -30.94 -29.66
CA ASP A 144 -16.91 -30.72 -28.39
C ASP A 144 -16.31 -29.31 -28.31
N ALA A 145 -15.66 -28.85 -29.38
CA ALA A 145 -15.10 -27.50 -29.42
C ALA A 145 -16.19 -26.41 -29.30
N GLN A 146 -17.36 -26.61 -29.93
CA GLN A 146 -18.49 -25.70 -29.80
C GLN A 146 -19.03 -25.63 -28.36
N GLN A 147 -19.16 -26.77 -27.69
CA GLN A 147 -19.58 -26.83 -26.28
C GLN A 147 -18.60 -26.10 -25.36
N ARG A 148 -17.29 -26.25 -25.61
CA ARG A 148 -16.24 -25.54 -24.86
C ARG A 148 -16.31 -24.03 -25.08
N LEU A 149 -16.59 -23.59 -26.31
CA LEU A 149 -16.79 -22.18 -26.63
C LEU A 149 -17.98 -21.60 -25.87
N ASP A 150 -19.11 -22.32 -25.84
CA ASP A 150 -20.30 -21.85 -25.14
C ASP A 150 -20.07 -21.75 -23.63
N LEU A 151 -19.38 -22.74 -23.03
CA LEU A 151 -18.96 -22.68 -21.63
C LEU A 151 -18.01 -21.50 -21.36
N ALA A 152 -17.03 -21.27 -22.23
CA ALA A 152 -16.08 -20.17 -22.08
C ALA A 152 -16.77 -18.80 -22.21
N ARG A 153 -17.77 -18.68 -23.09
CA ARG A 153 -18.58 -17.48 -23.26
C ARG A 153 -19.37 -17.16 -21.98
N GLU A 154 -19.97 -18.17 -21.36
CA GLU A 154 -20.70 -17.98 -20.11
C GLU A 154 -19.77 -17.60 -18.94
N LYS A 155 -18.59 -18.21 -18.86
CA LYS A 155 -17.56 -17.82 -17.90
C LYS A 155 -17.08 -16.37 -18.08
N ALA A 156 -16.89 -15.92 -19.32
CA ALA A 156 -16.53 -14.54 -19.61
C ALA A 156 -17.65 -13.55 -19.23
N ARG A 157 -18.91 -13.89 -19.53
CA ARG A 157 -20.07 -13.07 -19.15
C ARG A 157 -20.21 -12.92 -17.64
N SER A 158 -20.13 -14.02 -16.91
CA SER A 158 -20.22 -14.01 -15.44
C SER A 158 -19.04 -13.26 -14.78
N ALA A 159 -17.81 -13.42 -15.30
CA ALA A 159 -16.66 -12.66 -14.81
C ALA A 159 -16.85 -11.15 -15.01
N ASN A 160 -17.36 -10.74 -16.17
CA ASN A 160 -17.65 -9.32 -16.45
C ASN A 160 -18.79 -8.78 -15.59
N ALA A 161 -19.87 -9.55 -15.41
CA ALA A 161 -20.98 -9.18 -14.54
C ALA A 161 -20.54 -8.96 -13.09
N ASN A 162 -19.65 -9.82 -12.58
CA ASN A 162 -19.09 -9.69 -11.23
C ASN A 162 -18.17 -8.46 -11.09
N ARG A 163 -17.49 -8.05 -12.17
CA ARG A 163 -16.65 -6.84 -12.19
C ARG A 163 -17.48 -5.57 -12.18
N ASP A 164 -18.56 -5.55 -12.96
CA ASP A 164 -19.42 -4.38 -13.12
C ASP A 164 -20.44 -4.25 -11.97
N GLN A 165 -20.49 -5.25 -11.08
CA GLN A 165 -21.27 -5.21 -9.86
C GLN A 165 -20.71 -4.09 -8.96
N PRO A 166 -21.48 -3.03 -8.65
CA PRO A 166 -20.97 -1.90 -7.91
C PRO A 166 -20.53 -2.38 -6.52
N SER A 167 -19.23 -2.32 -6.27
CA SER A 167 -18.67 -2.39 -4.93
C SER A 167 -19.27 -1.22 -4.15
N SER A 168 -20.33 -1.46 -3.37
CA SER A 168 -21.08 -0.46 -2.59
C SER A 168 -20.26 0.24 -1.50
N ILE A 169 -18.94 0.06 -1.52
CA ILE A 169 -17.99 0.55 -0.54
C ILE A 169 -16.92 1.27 -1.36
N GLY A 170 -17.18 2.55 -1.65
CA GLY A 170 -16.09 3.47 -1.98
C GLY A 170 -15.04 3.45 -0.85
N PRO A 171 -13.83 4.01 -1.06
CA PRO A 171 -12.85 4.12 0.02
C PRO A 171 -13.43 5.05 1.09
N SER A 172 -14.16 4.48 2.05
CA SER A 172 -14.68 5.20 3.21
C SER A 172 -13.50 5.41 4.12
N GLU A 173 -12.77 6.51 3.93
CA GLU A 173 -11.78 6.93 4.92
C GLU A 173 -12.52 7.22 6.23
N GLU A 174 -12.19 6.47 7.27
CA GLU A 174 -12.69 6.74 8.61
C GLU A 174 -11.72 7.73 9.29
N ILE A 175 -12.22 8.88 9.71
CA ILE A 175 -11.41 9.88 10.40
C ILE A 175 -11.51 9.64 11.90
N VAL A 176 -10.38 9.32 12.52
CA VAL A 176 -10.26 9.24 13.98
C VAL A 176 -9.57 10.48 14.51
N THR A 177 -10.26 11.15 15.44
CA THR A 177 -9.77 12.36 16.08
C THR A 177 -9.02 12.01 17.36
N VAL A 178 -7.79 12.49 17.47
CA VAL A 178 -6.98 12.39 18.69
C VAL A 178 -7.36 13.54 19.62
N ARG A 179 -7.72 13.20 20.86
CA ARG A 179 -8.18 14.15 21.88
C ARG A 179 -7.20 14.22 23.05
N VAL A 180 -7.20 15.39 23.68
CA VAL A 180 -6.34 15.70 24.83
C VAL A 180 -7.03 15.23 26.13
N PRO A 181 -6.33 14.55 27.05
CA PRO A 181 -6.96 14.00 28.27
C PRO A 181 -7.32 15.04 29.34
N ALA A 182 -6.68 16.22 29.35
CA ALA A 182 -6.88 17.29 30.32
C ALA A 182 -6.39 18.64 29.77
N ALA A 183 -6.83 19.76 30.35
CA ALA A 183 -6.39 21.09 29.90
C ALA A 183 -4.85 21.20 29.94
N ALA A 184 -4.25 21.61 28.82
CA ALA A 184 -2.80 21.56 28.63
C ALA A 184 -2.31 22.57 27.58
N THR A 185 -1.01 22.82 27.58
CA THR A 185 -0.32 23.52 26.50
C THR A 185 0.49 22.53 25.67
N ILE A 186 0.40 22.62 24.34
CA ILE A 186 1.13 21.74 23.43
C ILE A 186 2.59 22.16 23.38
N ARG A 187 3.50 21.27 23.79
CA ARG A 187 4.95 21.54 23.77
C ARG A 187 5.53 21.31 22.37
N ALA A 188 5.24 20.16 21.78
CA ALA A 188 5.76 19.78 20.47
C ALA A 188 4.94 18.64 19.85
N PHE A 189 4.86 18.61 18.51
CA PHE A 189 4.42 17.47 17.74
C PHE A 189 5.61 16.63 17.27
N SER A 190 5.52 15.32 17.40
CA SER A 190 6.56 14.38 16.93
C SER A 190 6.26 13.79 15.55
N ILE A 191 5.27 14.34 14.85
CA ILE A 191 4.68 13.80 13.62
C ILE A 191 4.36 14.92 12.64
N HIS A 192 4.36 14.61 11.35
CA HIS A 192 4.01 15.54 10.28
C HIS A 192 2.69 15.19 9.60
N VAL A 193 2.06 16.19 9.00
CA VAL A 193 0.90 15.95 8.13
C VAL A 193 1.34 15.12 6.92
N GLY A 194 0.59 14.06 6.62
CA GLY A 194 0.92 13.06 5.60
C GLY A 194 1.79 11.90 6.09
N GLU A 195 2.25 11.93 7.34
CA GLU A 195 3.04 10.84 7.93
C GLU A 195 2.16 9.63 8.29
N GLN A 196 2.70 8.42 8.09
CA GLN A 196 2.06 7.18 8.51
C GLN A 196 2.40 6.88 9.97
N VAL A 197 1.38 6.71 10.80
CA VAL A 197 1.52 6.43 12.23
C VAL A 197 0.98 5.06 12.59
N THR A 198 1.52 4.47 13.65
CA THR A 198 1.10 3.17 14.19
C THR A 198 0.43 3.33 15.55
N THR A 199 -0.53 2.45 15.88
CA THR A 199 -1.19 2.45 17.20
C THR A 199 -0.15 2.45 18.33
N GLY A 200 -0.29 3.38 19.28
CA GLY A 200 0.63 3.53 20.41
C GLY A 200 1.87 4.40 20.13
N GLN A 201 2.09 4.84 18.88
CA GLN A 201 3.17 5.77 18.55
C GLN A 201 2.95 7.14 19.21
N PRO A 202 3.98 7.75 19.81
CA PRO A 202 3.88 9.09 20.39
C PRO A 202 3.63 10.14 19.30
N LEU A 203 2.61 10.96 19.50
CA LEU A 203 2.18 12.00 18.54
C LEU A 203 2.54 13.41 19.01
N ALA A 204 2.29 13.71 20.29
CA ALA A 204 2.50 15.04 20.85
C ALA A 204 2.88 14.97 22.33
N THR A 205 3.66 15.95 22.77
CA THR A 205 3.99 16.16 24.19
C THR A 205 3.22 17.38 24.71
N LEU A 206 2.57 17.23 25.85
CA LEU A 206 1.71 18.23 26.47
C LEU A 206 2.20 18.60 27.86
N VAL A 207 2.02 19.86 28.25
CA VAL A 207 2.24 20.36 29.60
C VAL A 207 0.88 20.65 30.25
N LEU A 208 0.51 19.90 31.28
CA LEU A 208 -0.79 20.08 31.94
C LEU A 208 -0.90 21.43 32.65
N HIS A 209 -2.07 22.07 32.55
CA HIS A 209 -2.42 23.19 33.42
C HIS A 209 -2.77 22.64 34.80
N THR A 210 -2.22 23.26 35.84
CA THR A 210 -2.50 22.95 37.24
C THR A 210 -3.64 23.79 37.78
#